data_AF-A0A2A2JRB2-F1
#
_entry.id   AF-A0A2A2JRB2-F1
#
_cell.length_a   1.000
_cell.length_b   1.000
_cell.length_c   1.000
_cell.angle_alpha   90.00
_cell.angle_beta   90.00
_cell.angle_gamma   90.00
#
_symmetry.space_group_name_H-M   'P 1'
#
loop_
_entity.id
_entity.type
_entity.pdbx_description
1 polymer ?
#
loop_
_entity_poly.entity_id
_entity_poly.type
_entity_poly.pdbx_seq_one_letter_code
_entity_poly.pdbx_strand_id
1 'polypeptide(L)'
;MFDSFPDELIAMSVDYLTFEEAETLAWTNRRMMGIVRRDLPQALEPKIDIKKLEFSEIPRMLGASRRKTLFELFIHWPRGVFIQAPHGMKSGPIPFCIRKGKKKRQMADIDAQNYAAFIQYARYCAANWRNAQVEWKEYAVKTSRLATTHADVPRLPLHLLFSRAIVHHFDLTFCDSAWFWTVINGLEQTRGSFKDKRLVCSDREVLDSEDLDEIKISQFMQRVDTFEWVLNNDDIPRVDELFTLPQFRHTNWVLSKISYGLDIVSFATSEKLTVTSGHSSLIRIIKNFMKAPVHKREWTLERLNNDHNCGYEPWSFEEVEDEIRKSGVRYKCVETIYGFVDRGFEGSLRIEISKTFRIFSQELTWNIKLFRPNTRTLDDIEECPGFNLSIF
;
A
#
# COMPACT_ATOMS: atom_id res chain seq x y z
N MET A 1 13.31 -10.83 -36.45
CA MET A 1 12.14 -11.74 -36.55
C MET A 1 10.82 -10.97 -36.69
N PHE A 2 10.69 -9.74 -36.18
CA PHE A 2 9.50 -8.89 -36.43
C PHE A 2 9.44 -8.22 -37.82
N ASP A 3 10.56 -8.14 -38.55
CA ASP A 3 10.64 -7.41 -39.82
C ASP A 3 9.82 -8.01 -40.97
N SER A 4 9.35 -9.25 -40.85
CA SER A 4 8.49 -9.90 -41.84
C SER A 4 6.99 -9.73 -41.59
N PHE A 5 6.59 -9.23 -40.41
CA PHE A 5 5.16 -8.98 -40.12
C PHE A 5 4.68 -7.70 -40.80
N PRO A 6 3.46 -7.64 -41.33
CA PRO A 6 2.82 -6.40 -41.80
C PRO A 6 2.77 -5.29 -40.74
N ASP A 7 2.81 -4.03 -41.18
CA ASP A 7 2.78 -2.85 -40.30
C ASP A 7 1.51 -2.83 -39.43
N GLU A 8 0.38 -3.31 -39.97
CA GLU A 8 -0.90 -3.35 -39.28
C GLU A 8 -0.90 -4.33 -38.09
N LEU A 9 -0.25 -5.48 -38.26
CA LEU A 9 -0.14 -6.48 -37.18
C LEU A 9 0.80 -6.00 -36.08
N ILE A 10 1.88 -5.31 -36.46
CA ILE A 10 2.78 -4.68 -35.50
C ILE A 10 2.07 -3.54 -34.76
N ALA A 11 1.33 -2.68 -35.47
CA ALA A 11 0.56 -1.59 -34.87
C ALA A 11 -0.49 -2.12 -33.87
N MET A 12 -1.23 -3.17 -34.22
CA MET A 12 -2.15 -3.82 -33.27
C MET A 12 -1.42 -4.41 -32.06
N SER A 13 -0.18 -4.89 -32.23
CA SER A 13 0.62 -5.42 -31.11
C SER A 13 1.08 -4.31 -30.17
N VAL A 14 1.39 -3.12 -30.70
CA VAL A 14 1.74 -1.92 -29.91
C VAL A 14 0.64 -1.53 -28.94
N ASP A 15 -0.62 -1.90 -29.21
CA ASP A 15 -1.74 -1.64 -28.30
C ASP A 15 -1.71 -2.46 -27.00
N TYR A 16 -0.89 -3.51 -26.95
CA TYR A 16 -0.74 -4.37 -25.77
C TYR A 16 0.55 -4.12 -25.00
N LEU A 17 1.48 -3.35 -25.57
CA LEU A 17 2.75 -3.02 -24.93
C LEU A 17 2.59 -1.89 -23.91
N THR A 18 3.33 -1.93 -22.81
CA THR A 18 3.53 -0.74 -21.96
C THR A 18 4.22 0.38 -22.76
N PHE A 19 4.15 1.62 -22.29
CA PHE A 19 4.83 2.73 -22.97
C PHE A 19 6.35 2.56 -23.03
N GLU A 20 6.95 1.87 -22.05
CA GLU A 20 8.38 1.57 -22.03
C GLU A 20 8.77 0.51 -23.06
N GLU A 21 7.96 -0.54 -23.19
CA GLU A 21 8.14 -1.56 -24.23
C GLU A 21 7.93 -0.98 -25.62
N ALA A 22 6.92 -0.13 -25.81
CA ALA A 22 6.66 0.56 -27.07
C ALA A 22 7.80 1.53 -27.44
N GLU A 23 8.34 2.27 -26.47
CA GLU A 23 9.52 3.12 -26.68
C GLU A 23 10.75 2.28 -27.06
N THR A 24 11.00 1.18 -26.35
CA THR A 24 12.09 0.25 -26.66
C THR A 24 11.95 -0.32 -28.07
N LEU A 25 10.73 -0.73 -28.45
CA LEU A 25 10.41 -1.21 -29.79
C LEU A 25 10.70 -0.12 -30.84
N ALA A 26 10.28 1.12 -30.61
CA ALA A 26 10.52 2.23 -31.52
C ALA A 26 12.01 2.44 -31.82
N TRP A 27 12.88 2.26 -30.82
CA TRP A 27 14.32 2.43 -30.96
C TRP A 27 15.05 1.22 -31.60
N THR A 28 14.35 0.13 -31.93
CA THR A 28 14.97 -1.03 -32.57
C THR A 28 15.36 -0.77 -34.04
N ASN A 29 14.48 -0.14 -34.83
CA ASN A 29 14.76 0.24 -36.21
C ASN A 29 13.83 1.36 -36.71
N ARG A 30 14.14 1.93 -37.89
CA ARG A 30 13.37 3.04 -38.47
C ARG A 30 11.90 2.70 -38.76
N ARG A 31 11.61 1.43 -39.10
CA ARG A 31 10.25 0.99 -39.40
C ARG A 31 9.41 0.98 -38.12
N MET A 32 9.92 0.40 -37.04
CA MET A 32 9.26 0.40 -35.73
C MET A 32 9.08 1.81 -35.17
N MET A 33 10.09 2.68 -35.31
CA MET A 33 9.96 4.10 -34.97
C MET A 33 8.81 4.77 -35.72
N GLY A 34 8.66 4.48 -37.03
CA GLY A 34 7.58 5.02 -37.85
C GLY A 34 6.21 4.55 -37.38
N ILE A 35 6.06 3.26 -37.10
CA ILE A 35 4.80 2.66 -36.60
C ILE A 35 4.44 3.25 -35.23
N VAL A 36 5.36 3.22 -34.26
CA VAL A 36 5.09 3.76 -32.92
C VAL A 36 4.80 5.26 -32.97
N ARG A 37 5.51 6.04 -33.78
CA ARG A 37 5.23 7.48 -33.93
C ARG A 37 3.86 7.76 -34.53
N ARG A 38 3.36 6.90 -35.41
CA ARG A 38 2.03 7.04 -36.03
C ARG A 38 0.92 6.59 -35.09
N ASP A 39 1.07 5.43 -34.49
CA ASP A 39 -0.01 4.71 -33.81
C ASP A 39 0.00 4.92 -32.28
N LEU A 40 1.16 5.23 -31.69
CA LEU A 40 1.30 5.53 -30.26
C LEU A 40 2.34 6.64 -30.00
N PRO A 41 2.17 7.86 -30.58
CA PRO A 41 3.15 8.94 -30.48
C PRO A 41 3.49 9.33 -29.04
N GLN A 42 2.53 9.16 -28.10
CA GLN A 42 2.75 9.47 -26.69
C GLN A 42 3.90 8.65 -26.11
N ALA A 43 4.16 7.43 -26.60
CA ALA A 43 5.28 6.60 -26.15
C ALA A 43 6.66 7.26 -26.33
N LEU A 44 6.76 8.25 -27.22
CA LEU A 44 7.99 8.95 -27.55
C LEU A 44 8.14 10.30 -26.84
N GLU A 45 7.14 10.73 -26.05
CA GLU A 45 7.23 11.97 -25.26
C GLU A 45 8.25 11.81 -24.12
N PRO A 46 8.84 12.87 -23.56
CA PRO A 46 9.75 12.73 -22.42
C PRO A 46 9.09 12.04 -21.21
N LYS A 47 9.79 11.10 -20.56
CA LYS A 47 9.34 10.48 -19.30
C LYS A 47 9.30 11.51 -18.17
N ILE A 48 8.34 11.36 -17.27
CA ILE A 48 8.22 12.16 -16.05
C ILE A 48 8.54 11.26 -14.87
N ASP A 49 9.61 11.57 -14.15
CA ASP A 49 9.97 10.84 -12.95
C ASP A 49 9.21 11.43 -11.74
N ILE A 50 8.39 10.59 -11.10
CA ILE A 50 7.62 10.94 -9.90
C ILE A 50 8.11 10.08 -8.74
N LYS A 51 8.72 10.72 -7.74
CA LYS A 51 9.21 10.03 -6.54
C LYS A 51 8.07 9.40 -5.75
N LYS A 52 7.03 10.20 -5.44
CA LYS A 52 5.84 9.71 -4.73
C LYS A 52 4.59 10.33 -5.35
N LEU A 53 3.59 9.50 -5.60
CA LEU A 53 2.26 9.92 -5.98
C LEU A 53 1.30 9.53 -4.85
N GLU A 54 0.62 10.50 -4.28
CA GLU A 54 -0.26 10.27 -3.14
C GLU A 54 -1.68 10.74 -3.46
N PHE A 55 -2.65 9.87 -3.18
CA PHE A 55 -4.06 10.17 -3.17
C PHE A 55 -4.53 10.20 -1.72
N SER A 56 -4.68 11.41 -1.17
CA SER A 56 -5.06 11.61 0.22
C SER A 56 -6.48 12.18 0.31
N GLU A 57 -7.24 11.74 1.31
CA GLU A 57 -8.47 12.42 1.72
C GLU A 57 -8.10 13.79 2.30
N ILE A 58 -8.84 14.84 1.91
CA ILE A 58 -8.70 16.14 2.57
C ILE A 58 -9.44 16.08 3.91
N PRO A 59 -8.77 16.29 5.06
CA PRO A 59 -9.46 16.31 6.34
C PRO A 59 -10.55 17.38 6.34
N ARG A 60 -11.77 16.97 6.68
CA ARG A 60 -12.95 17.83 6.75
C ARG A 60 -12.65 19.03 7.65
N MET A 61 -12.64 20.24 7.09
CA MET A 61 -12.83 21.45 7.90
C MET A 61 -14.20 21.30 8.60
N LEU A 62 -14.22 21.40 9.93
CA LEU A 62 -15.42 21.25 10.76
C LEU A 62 -16.58 22.08 10.19
N GLY A 63 -17.69 21.44 9.82
CA GLY A 63 -18.97 22.12 9.55
C GLY A 63 -19.67 21.83 8.23
N ALA A 64 -19.07 21.11 7.28
CA ALA A 64 -19.73 20.80 6.00
C ALA A 64 -20.60 19.53 6.08
N SER A 65 -21.92 19.70 6.09
CA SER A 65 -22.93 18.64 6.03
C SER A 65 -22.75 17.73 4.80
N ARG A 66 -22.49 16.44 5.06
CA ARG A 66 -22.65 15.26 4.16
C ARG A 66 -22.65 15.54 2.65
N ARG A 67 -21.54 15.99 2.04
CA ARG A 67 -21.40 15.96 0.57
C ARG A 67 -19.95 15.68 0.12
N LYS A 68 -19.78 14.51 -0.51
CA LYS A 68 -18.67 14.00 -1.34
C LYS A 68 -17.27 14.06 -0.72
N THR A 69 -16.67 12.90 -0.49
CA THR A 69 -15.24 12.76 -0.20
C THR A 69 -14.44 13.40 -1.34
N LEU A 70 -13.62 14.40 -1.01
CA LEU A 70 -12.73 15.06 -1.96
C LEU A 70 -11.34 14.46 -1.76
N PHE A 71 -10.81 13.91 -2.85
CA PHE A 71 -9.44 13.41 -2.90
C PHE A 71 -8.63 14.34 -3.78
N GLU A 72 -7.44 14.67 -3.33
CA GLU A 72 -6.49 15.48 -4.08
C GLU A 72 -5.24 14.66 -4.39
N LEU A 73 -4.68 14.89 -5.57
CA LEU A 73 -3.47 14.24 -6.02
C LEU A 73 -2.26 15.09 -5.58
N PHE A 74 -1.30 14.46 -4.91
CA PHE A 74 -0.03 15.09 -4.57
C PHE A 74 1.10 14.41 -5.33
N ILE A 75 1.88 15.21 -6.05
CA ILE A 75 3.07 14.75 -6.77
C ILE A 75 4.30 15.23 -6.01
N HIS A 76 5.13 14.27 -5.62
CA HIS A 76 6.42 14.51 -5.01
C HIS A 76 7.51 14.27 -6.03
N TRP A 77 8.36 15.26 -6.22
CA TRP A 77 9.43 15.17 -7.19
C TRP A 77 10.71 14.57 -6.59
N PRO A 78 11.54 13.87 -7.39
CA PRO A 78 12.80 13.30 -6.92
C PRO A 78 13.81 14.37 -6.47
N ARG A 79 14.64 14.01 -5.48
CA ARG A 79 15.77 14.87 -5.07
C ARG A 79 16.78 14.95 -6.23
N GLY A 80 17.29 16.15 -6.52
CA GLY A 80 18.33 16.34 -7.54
C GLY A 80 17.84 16.44 -8.99
N VAL A 81 16.55 16.27 -9.28
CA VAL A 81 15.96 16.69 -10.57
C VAL A 81 15.98 18.22 -10.71
N PHE A 82 16.03 18.92 -9.58
CA PHE A 82 16.07 20.36 -9.45
C PHE A 82 17.42 20.67 -8.78
N ILE A 83 18.32 21.32 -9.50
CA ILE A 83 19.76 21.44 -9.19
C ILE A 83 20.04 22.09 -7.81
N GLN A 84 19.04 22.64 -7.11
CA GLN A 84 19.20 23.37 -5.84
C GLN A 84 18.12 23.11 -4.79
N ALA A 85 17.42 21.97 -4.86
CA ALA A 85 16.36 21.61 -3.90
C ALA A 85 16.85 20.60 -2.84
N PRO A 86 17.20 21.01 -1.61
CA PRO A 86 17.71 20.10 -0.58
C PRO A 86 16.66 19.11 -0.03
N HIS A 87 15.36 19.36 -0.25
CA HIS A 87 14.25 18.56 0.26
C HIS A 87 13.29 18.22 -0.90
N GLY A 88 12.73 17.01 -0.92
CA GLY A 88 11.77 16.61 -1.96
C GLY A 88 10.56 17.56 -1.97
N MET A 89 10.12 17.96 -3.16
CA MET A 89 9.14 19.04 -3.36
C MET A 89 7.76 18.47 -3.63
N LYS A 90 6.71 19.12 -3.09
CA LYS A 90 5.30 18.71 -3.26
C LYS A 90 4.59 19.71 -4.19
N SER A 91 3.77 19.21 -5.12
CA SER A 91 3.00 20.04 -6.06
C SER A 91 1.87 20.88 -5.45
N GLY A 92 1.62 20.72 -4.15
CA GLY A 92 0.32 21.03 -3.56
C GLY A 92 -0.78 20.11 -4.14
N PRO A 93 -2.03 20.32 -3.73
CA PRO A 93 -3.13 19.50 -4.18
C PRO A 93 -3.52 19.77 -5.64
N ILE A 94 -3.54 18.71 -6.45
CA ILE A 94 -3.94 18.76 -7.85
C ILE A 94 -5.33 18.13 -8.02
N PRO A 95 -6.33 18.88 -8.53
CA PRO A 95 -7.59 18.27 -8.93
C PRO A 95 -7.33 17.40 -10.15
N PHE A 96 -7.87 16.18 -10.18
CA PHE A 96 -7.63 15.22 -11.25
C PHE A 96 -8.93 14.69 -11.85
N CYS A 97 -8.83 13.97 -12.97
CA CYS A 97 -9.97 13.27 -13.55
C CYS A 97 -9.58 11.92 -14.15
N ILE A 98 -10.53 10.99 -14.04
CA ILE A 98 -10.51 9.66 -14.68
C ILE A 98 -11.72 9.61 -15.61
N ARG A 99 -11.48 9.48 -16.92
CA ARG A 99 -12.55 9.43 -17.92
C ARG A 99 -12.55 8.08 -18.61
N LYS A 100 -13.74 7.49 -18.76
CA LYS A 100 -13.95 6.21 -19.44
C LYS A 100 -14.83 6.38 -20.69
N GLY A 101 -14.66 5.49 -21.66
CA GLY A 101 -15.51 5.36 -22.84
C GLY A 101 -15.70 6.65 -23.64
N LYS A 102 -16.97 6.96 -23.99
CA LYS A 102 -17.32 8.11 -24.84
C LYS A 102 -16.85 9.46 -24.27
N LYS A 103 -16.87 9.63 -22.94
CA LYS A 103 -16.40 10.88 -22.29
C LYS A 103 -14.90 11.12 -22.49
N LYS A 104 -14.09 10.07 -22.58
CA LYS A 104 -12.65 10.19 -22.87
C LYS A 104 -12.43 10.79 -24.27
N ARG A 105 -13.22 10.37 -25.26
CA ARG A 105 -13.15 10.89 -26.64
C ARG A 105 -13.65 12.33 -26.74
N GLN A 106 -14.77 12.64 -26.09
CA GLN A 106 -15.36 13.99 -26.13
C GLN A 106 -14.48 15.06 -25.47
N MET A 107 -13.68 14.67 -24.48
CA MET A 107 -12.84 15.61 -23.71
C MET A 107 -11.36 15.53 -24.11
N ALA A 108 -11.02 14.80 -25.18
CA ALA A 108 -9.63 14.53 -25.54
C ALA A 108 -8.80 15.79 -25.75
N ASP A 109 -9.34 16.78 -26.48
CA ASP A 109 -8.65 18.04 -26.76
C ASP A 109 -8.44 18.87 -25.49
N ILE A 110 -9.46 18.91 -24.61
CA ILE A 110 -9.41 19.61 -23.33
C ILE A 110 -8.39 18.94 -22.40
N ASP A 111 -8.43 17.61 -22.32
CA ASP A 111 -7.52 16.84 -21.48
C ASP A 111 -6.07 17.01 -21.99
N ALA A 112 -5.84 17.03 -23.31
CA ALA A 112 -4.52 17.29 -23.90
C ALA A 112 -4.01 18.72 -23.57
N GLN A 113 -4.87 19.74 -23.65
CA GLN A 113 -4.51 21.11 -23.25
C GLN A 113 -4.17 21.20 -21.76
N ASN A 114 -5.00 20.60 -20.91
CA ASN A 114 -4.77 20.58 -19.46
C ASN A 114 -3.47 19.86 -19.10
N TYR A 115 -3.20 18.73 -19.76
CA TYR A 115 -1.95 17.99 -19.58
C TYR A 115 -0.75 18.81 -20.04
N ALA A 116 -0.80 19.44 -21.21
CA ALA A 116 0.28 20.30 -21.70
C ALA A 116 0.58 21.46 -20.74
N ALA A 117 -0.46 22.08 -20.16
CA ALA A 117 -0.30 23.11 -19.12
C ALA A 117 0.37 22.55 -17.86
N PHE A 118 0.02 21.34 -17.45
CA PHE A 118 0.66 20.66 -16.34
C PHE A 118 2.14 20.34 -16.61
N ILE A 119 2.50 19.93 -17.84
CA ILE A 119 3.90 19.75 -18.24
C ILE A 119 4.69 21.06 -18.14
N GLN A 120 4.09 22.18 -18.56
CA GLN A 120 4.71 23.49 -18.41
C GLN A 120 4.93 23.86 -16.94
N TYR A 121 3.97 23.55 -16.07
CA TYR A 121 4.12 23.73 -14.63
C TYR A 121 5.25 22.86 -14.05
N ALA A 122 5.31 21.58 -14.42
CA ALA A 122 6.38 20.69 -13.99
C ALA A 122 7.77 21.24 -14.41
N ARG A 123 7.89 21.75 -15.65
CA ARG A 123 9.10 22.42 -16.14
C ARG A 123 9.39 23.76 -15.44
N TYR A 124 8.36 24.54 -15.13
CA TYR A 124 8.48 25.79 -14.39
C TYR A 124 9.03 25.56 -12.98
N CYS A 125 8.53 24.52 -12.30
CA CYS A 125 9.08 24.04 -11.05
C CYS A 125 10.52 23.57 -11.23
N ALA A 126 10.82 22.86 -12.34
CA ALA A 126 12.15 22.34 -12.69
C ALA A 126 13.22 23.42 -12.83
N ALA A 127 12.84 24.56 -13.40
CA ALA A 127 13.78 25.62 -13.74
C ALA A 127 14.40 26.34 -12.51
N ASN A 128 13.68 26.43 -11.38
CA ASN A 128 14.16 27.16 -10.20
C ASN A 128 13.56 26.61 -8.90
N TRP A 129 14.41 26.42 -7.88
CA TRP A 129 13.98 25.93 -6.57
C TRP A 129 12.93 26.83 -5.90
N ARG A 130 12.94 28.15 -6.16
CA ARG A 130 11.92 29.08 -5.65
C ARG A 130 10.56 28.86 -6.31
N ASN A 131 10.56 28.50 -7.59
CA ASN A 131 9.33 28.22 -8.34
C ASN A 131 8.69 26.92 -7.91
N ALA A 132 9.48 25.97 -7.42
CA ALA A 132 9.01 24.69 -6.96
C ALA A 132 8.25 24.73 -5.63
N GLN A 133 8.14 25.90 -4.98
CA GLN A 133 7.21 26.15 -3.88
C GLN A 133 5.82 26.58 -4.36
N VAL A 134 5.67 26.91 -5.64
CA VAL A 134 4.38 27.34 -6.21
C VAL A 134 3.52 26.11 -6.45
N GLU A 135 2.36 26.06 -5.81
CA GLU A 135 1.39 24.99 -6.01
C GLU A 135 0.75 25.07 -7.40
N TRP A 136 0.24 23.95 -7.89
CA TRP A 136 -0.46 23.89 -9.19
C TRP A 136 -1.61 24.91 -9.27
N LYS A 137 -2.41 25.03 -8.20
CA LYS A 137 -3.53 25.98 -8.13
C LYS A 137 -3.04 27.42 -8.29
N GLU A 138 -1.97 27.80 -7.59
CA GLU A 138 -1.38 29.13 -7.71
C GLU A 138 -0.82 29.40 -9.10
N TYR A 139 -0.12 28.42 -9.69
CA TYR A 139 0.44 28.55 -11.04
C TYR A 139 -0.67 28.73 -12.08
N ALA A 140 -1.74 27.94 -11.99
CA ALA A 140 -2.87 28.01 -12.90
C ALA A 140 -3.58 29.38 -12.83
N VAL A 141 -3.77 29.95 -11.64
CA VAL A 141 -4.40 31.28 -11.48
C VAL A 141 -3.46 32.42 -11.90
N LYS A 142 -2.16 32.33 -11.57
CA LYS A 142 -1.14 33.32 -12.02
C LYS A 142 -1.05 33.36 -13.54
N THR A 143 -1.23 32.22 -14.19
CA THR A 143 -1.30 32.11 -15.64
C THR A 143 -2.74 32.32 -16.07
N SER A 144 -3.22 33.57 -16.12
CA SER A 144 -4.63 33.96 -16.35
C SER A 144 -5.34 33.32 -17.57
N ARG A 145 -4.60 32.69 -18.49
CA ARG A 145 -5.11 31.87 -19.59
C ARG A 145 -5.55 30.45 -19.18
N LEU A 146 -5.13 29.96 -18.00
CA LEU A 146 -5.40 28.61 -17.50
C LEU A 146 -6.57 28.59 -16.50
N ALA A 147 -6.63 29.56 -15.59
CA ALA A 147 -7.74 29.69 -14.64
C ALA A 147 -7.96 31.15 -14.23
N THR A 148 -9.22 31.57 -14.18
CA THR A 148 -9.62 32.88 -13.63
C THR A 148 -9.72 32.85 -12.11
N THR A 149 -10.17 31.74 -11.56
CA THR A 149 -10.31 31.54 -10.11
C THR A 149 -9.78 30.16 -9.69
N HIS A 150 -9.63 29.95 -8.38
CA HIS A 150 -9.24 28.65 -7.83
C HIS A 150 -10.26 27.54 -8.14
N ALA A 151 -11.52 27.89 -8.42
CA ALA A 151 -12.56 26.92 -8.81
C ALA A 151 -12.40 26.43 -10.26
N ASP A 152 -11.71 27.21 -11.10
CA ASP A 152 -11.52 26.96 -12.53
C ASP A 152 -10.22 26.20 -12.83
N VAL A 153 -9.46 25.82 -11.80
CA VAL A 153 -8.16 25.16 -11.95
C VAL A 153 -8.31 23.88 -12.80
N PRO A 154 -7.53 23.74 -13.89
CA PRO A 154 -7.66 22.59 -14.77
C PRO A 154 -7.37 21.29 -14.05
N ARG A 155 -8.21 20.29 -14.36
CA ARG A 155 -8.06 18.94 -13.81
C ARG A 155 -6.99 18.17 -14.59
N LEU A 156 -6.09 17.51 -13.87
CA LEU A 156 -5.08 16.64 -14.47
C LEU A 156 -5.71 15.31 -14.94
N PRO A 157 -5.71 15.01 -16.25
CA PRO A 157 -6.16 13.71 -16.74
C PRO A 157 -5.15 12.61 -16.40
N LEU A 158 -5.51 11.72 -15.48
CA LEU A 158 -4.61 10.68 -14.99
C LEU A 158 -4.14 9.72 -16.11
N HIS A 159 -5.01 9.43 -17.08
CA HIS A 159 -4.66 8.56 -18.20
C HIS A 159 -3.54 9.12 -19.09
N LEU A 160 -3.38 10.45 -19.14
CA LEU A 160 -2.25 11.09 -19.83
C LEU A 160 -1.03 11.16 -18.89
N LEU A 161 -1.22 11.46 -17.60
CA LEU A 161 -0.11 11.44 -16.63
C LEU A 161 0.60 10.08 -16.62
N PHE A 162 -0.15 9.00 -16.41
CA PHE A 162 0.40 7.65 -16.34
C PHE A 162 0.87 7.10 -17.68
N SER A 163 0.61 7.80 -18.79
CA SER A 163 1.22 7.42 -20.06
C SER A 163 2.76 7.57 -20.03
N ARG A 164 3.28 8.54 -19.28
CA ARG A 164 4.72 8.83 -19.22
C ARG A 164 5.31 8.93 -17.82
N ALA A 165 4.49 8.79 -16.79
CA ALA A 165 4.98 8.79 -15.41
C ALA A 165 5.65 7.45 -15.07
N ILE A 166 6.88 7.54 -14.56
CA ILE A 166 7.48 6.47 -13.74
C ILE A 166 7.23 6.88 -12.29
N VAL A 167 6.34 6.15 -11.61
CA VAL A 167 6.01 6.40 -10.21
C VAL A 167 6.80 5.43 -9.35
N HIS A 168 7.75 5.95 -8.56
CA HIS A 168 8.54 5.09 -7.66
C HIS A 168 7.71 4.64 -6.47
N HIS A 169 6.95 5.53 -5.83
CA HIS A 169 6.07 5.18 -4.73
C HIS A 169 4.64 5.66 -5.01
N PHE A 170 3.70 4.73 -5.11
CA PHE A 170 2.27 5.00 -5.22
C PHE A 170 1.61 4.79 -3.87
N ASP A 171 0.86 5.76 -3.39
CA ASP A 171 0.18 5.72 -2.10
C ASP A 171 -1.29 6.12 -2.27
N LEU A 172 -2.20 5.21 -1.98
CA LEU A 172 -3.65 5.42 -2.09
C LEU A 172 -4.31 5.15 -0.75
N THR A 173 -4.74 6.21 -0.08
CA THR A 173 -5.59 6.10 1.10
C THR A 173 -7.05 6.28 0.68
N PHE A 174 -7.90 5.31 0.98
CA PHE A 174 -9.32 5.33 0.60
C PHE A 174 -10.25 5.05 1.78
N CYS A 175 -11.45 5.62 1.67
CA CYS A 175 -12.51 5.57 2.69
C CYS A 175 -13.90 5.37 2.06
N ASP A 176 -13.94 4.94 0.80
CA ASP A 176 -15.13 4.72 -0.02
C ASP A 176 -14.74 3.71 -1.10
N SER A 177 -15.35 2.53 -1.09
CA SER A 177 -15.06 1.41 -1.98
C SER A 177 -15.34 1.79 -3.44
N ALA A 178 -16.46 2.47 -3.72
CA ALA A 178 -16.80 2.89 -5.08
C ALA A 178 -15.76 3.86 -5.66
N TRP A 179 -15.23 4.76 -4.83
CA TRP A 179 -14.15 5.64 -5.24
C TRP A 179 -12.81 4.89 -5.40
N PHE A 180 -12.48 3.98 -4.48
CA PHE A 180 -11.31 3.10 -4.59
C PHE A 180 -11.30 2.38 -5.93
N TRP A 181 -12.38 1.68 -6.27
CA TRP A 181 -12.51 0.97 -7.54
C TRP A 181 -12.56 1.89 -8.75
N THR A 182 -13.10 3.10 -8.62
CA THR A 182 -13.03 4.10 -9.69
C THR A 182 -11.58 4.46 -10.02
N VAL A 183 -10.74 4.64 -8.99
CA VAL A 183 -9.31 4.92 -9.14
C VAL A 183 -8.59 3.68 -9.69
N ILE A 184 -8.67 2.53 -9.00
CA ILE A 184 -7.97 1.30 -9.39
C ILE A 184 -8.33 0.88 -10.81
N ASN A 185 -9.62 0.76 -11.16
CA ASN A 185 -10.04 0.42 -12.53
C ASN A 185 -9.68 1.52 -13.53
N GLY A 186 -9.53 2.76 -13.08
CA GLY A 186 -9.01 3.86 -13.89
C GLY A 186 -7.52 3.69 -14.20
N LEU A 187 -6.73 3.29 -13.20
CA LEU A 187 -5.29 3.06 -13.28
C LEU A 187 -4.96 1.79 -14.07
N GLU A 188 -5.73 0.71 -13.93
CA GLU A 188 -5.55 -0.52 -14.73
C GLU A 188 -5.67 -0.26 -16.23
N GLN A 189 -6.52 0.69 -16.61
CA GLN A 189 -6.66 1.11 -18.01
C GLN A 189 -5.49 1.99 -18.48
N THR A 190 -4.59 2.38 -17.57
CA THR A 190 -3.39 3.14 -17.90
C THR A 190 -2.19 2.21 -17.96
N ARG A 191 -1.30 2.45 -18.92
CA ARG A 191 -0.02 1.74 -19.06
C ARG A 191 1.06 2.33 -18.13
N GLY A 192 0.65 2.72 -16.92
CA GLY A 192 1.52 3.35 -15.93
C GLY A 192 2.54 2.38 -15.35
N SER A 193 3.75 2.87 -15.13
CA SER A 193 4.81 2.11 -14.45
C SER A 193 4.88 2.53 -12.98
N PHE A 194 4.59 1.57 -12.09
CA PHE A 194 4.61 1.74 -10.64
C PHE A 194 5.64 0.78 -10.07
N LYS A 195 6.62 1.28 -9.32
CA LYS A 195 7.63 0.43 -8.67
C LYS A 195 7.11 -0.14 -7.36
N ASP A 196 6.74 0.75 -6.44
CA ASP A 196 6.24 0.38 -5.12
C ASP A 196 4.80 0.88 -4.95
N LYS A 197 3.88 0.02 -4.52
CA LYS A 197 2.47 0.34 -4.28
C LYS A 197 2.10 0.13 -2.82
N ARG A 198 1.60 1.18 -2.21
CA ARG A 198 1.02 1.20 -0.86
C ARG A 198 -0.46 1.56 -0.94
N LEU A 199 -1.30 0.67 -0.44
CA LEU A 199 -2.74 0.88 -0.34
C LEU A 199 -3.12 0.94 1.14
N VAL A 200 -3.97 1.91 1.50
CA VAL A 200 -4.43 2.10 2.88
C VAL A 200 -5.96 2.16 2.88
N CYS A 201 -6.59 1.13 3.41
CA CYS A 201 -8.02 1.11 3.71
C CYS A 201 -8.24 1.77 5.07
N SER A 202 -8.86 2.95 5.06
CA SER A 202 -9.14 3.72 6.28
C SER A 202 -10.17 3.01 7.17
N ASP A 203 -10.22 3.44 8.44
CA ASP A 203 -11.13 2.95 9.47
C ASP A 203 -12.60 3.33 9.29
N ARG A 204 -12.98 3.90 8.15
CA ARG A 204 -14.35 4.32 7.86
C ARG A 204 -15.06 3.39 6.89
N GLU A 205 -14.32 2.57 6.16
CA GLU A 205 -14.86 1.75 5.08
C GLU A 205 -14.87 0.28 5.46
N VAL A 206 -15.96 -0.38 5.12
CA VAL A 206 -16.12 -1.83 5.22
C VAL A 206 -16.15 -2.36 3.79
N LEU A 207 -15.13 -3.11 3.38
CA LEU A 207 -15.14 -3.78 2.07
C LEU A 207 -16.16 -4.92 2.09
N ASP A 208 -16.95 -5.03 1.03
CA ASP A 208 -17.95 -6.07 0.89
C ASP A 208 -17.42 -7.36 0.25
N SER A 209 -18.27 -8.39 0.09
CA SER A 209 -17.86 -9.63 -0.58
C SER A 209 -17.53 -9.46 -2.05
N GLU A 210 -18.19 -8.50 -2.74
CA GLU A 210 -17.92 -8.20 -4.15
C GLU A 210 -16.54 -7.55 -4.28
N ASP A 211 -16.19 -6.65 -3.36
CA ASP A 211 -14.86 -6.04 -3.26
C ASP A 211 -13.75 -7.09 -3.09
N LEU A 212 -13.98 -8.08 -2.22
CA LEU A 212 -13.03 -9.19 -2.04
C LEU A 212 -12.81 -9.98 -3.34
N ASP A 213 -13.87 -10.18 -4.13
CA ASP A 213 -13.78 -10.88 -5.41
C ASP A 213 -13.11 -10.01 -6.48
N GLU A 214 -13.34 -8.70 -6.50
CA GLU A 214 -12.62 -7.76 -7.37
C GLU A 214 -11.12 -7.71 -7.03
N ILE A 215 -10.75 -7.73 -5.74
CA ILE A 215 -9.36 -7.80 -5.28
C ILE A 215 -8.65 -9.05 -5.82
N LYS A 216 -9.37 -10.19 -5.87
CA LYS A 216 -8.82 -11.46 -6.37
C LYS A 216 -8.49 -11.40 -7.86
N ILE A 217 -9.29 -10.70 -8.66
CA ILE A 217 -9.15 -10.69 -10.13
C ILE A 217 -8.37 -9.49 -10.68
N SER A 218 -8.26 -8.40 -9.90
CA SER A 218 -7.60 -7.17 -10.33
C SER A 218 -6.12 -7.39 -10.64
N GLN A 219 -5.69 -7.00 -11.84
CA GLN A 219 -4.29 -7.06 -12.25
C GLN A 219 -3.43 -6.05 -11.48
N PHE A 220 -4.01 -4.90 -11.12
CA PHE A 220 -3.31 -3.91 -10.31
C PHE A 220 -2.96 -4.47 -8.93
N MET A 221 -3.85 -5.26 -8.34
CA MET A 221 -3.70 -5.83 -7.00
C MET A 221 -2.66 -6.95 -6.92
N GLN A 222 -2.34 -7.64 -8.03
CA GLN A 222 -1.39 -8.76 -8.06
C GLN A 222 0.07 -8.39 -7.72
N ARG A 223 0.39 -7.09 -7.65
CA ARG A 223 1.75 -6.59 -7.32
C ARG A 223 1.66 -5.39 -6.39
N VAL A 224 0.91 -5.56 -5.29
CA VAL A 224 0.87 -4.57 -4.21
C VAL A 224 1.94 -4.92 -3.19
N ASP A 225 2.82 -3.97 -2.90
CA ASP A 225 3.95 -4.16 -1.98
C ASP A 225 3.51 -4.03 -0.53
N THR A 226 2.61 -3.09 -0.24
CA THR A 226 2.06 -2.89 1.11
C THR A 226 0.55 -2.66 1.04
N PHE A 227 -0.21 -3.43 1.81
CA PHE A 227 -1.65 -3.23 1.99
C PHE A 227 -1.93 -3.06 3.48
N GLU A 228 -2.34 -1.85 3.87
CA GLU A 228 -2.77 -1.51 5.21
C GLU A 228 -4.29 -1.51 5.29
N TRP A 229 -4.85 -2.19 6.30
CA TRP A 229 -6.29 -2.31 6.47
C TRP A 229 -6.66 -2.15 7.95
N VAL A 230 -7.45 -1.14 8.24
CA VAL A 230 -8.11 -1.01 9.54
C VAL A 230 -9.43 -1.77 9.54
N LEU A 231 -9.46 -2.90 10.23
CA LEU A 231 -10.62 -3.78 10.29
C LEU A 231 -11.58 -3.31 11.39
N ASN A 232 -12.80 -2.92 11.08
CA ASN A 232 -13.80 -2.62 12.11
C ASN A 232 -14.54 -3.89 12.53
N ASN A 233 -15.17 -3.86 13.72
CA ASN A 233 -15.82 -5.02 14.36
C ASN A 233 -16.93 -5.70 13.53
N ASP A 234 -17.42 -5.03 12.48
CA ASP A 234 -18.45 -5.54 11.56
C ASP A 234 -17.85 -6.06 10.23
N ASP A 235 -16.52 -6.07 10.10
CA ASP A 235 -15.85 -6.45 8.86
C ASP A 235 -15.97 -7.94 8.59
N ILE A 236 -16.11 -8.23 7.30
CA ILE A 236 -16.62 -9.47 6.76
C ILE A 236 -15.71 -10.68 7.07
N PRO A 237 -16.27 -11.80 7.59
CA PRO A 237 -15.53 -13.06 7.68
C PRO A 237 -15.01 -13.43 6.29
N ARG A 238 -13.71 -13.75 6.15
CA ARG A 238 -12.94 -14.15 4.93
C ARG A 238 -11.77 -13.26 4.53
N VAL A 239 -11.45 -12.19 5.26
CA VAL A 239 -10.18 -11.44 5.05
C VAL A 239 -8.97 -12.38 5.09
N ASP A 240 -9.08 -13.41 5.91
CA ASP A 240 -8.11 -14.47 6.09
C ASP A 240 -7.86 -15.32 4.82
N GLU A 241 -8.87 -15.47 3.95
CA GLU A 241 -8.69 -16.14 2.65
C GLU A 241 -7.72 -15.37 1.75
N LEU A 242 -7.72 -14.03 1.79
CA LEU A 242 -6.84 -13.20 0.95
C LEU A 242 -5.37 -13.49 1.24
N PHE A 243 -5.01 -13.70 2.50
CA PHE A 243 -3.62 -13.96 2.88
C PHE A 243 -3.12 -15.29 2.33
N THR A 244 -4.01 -16.23 2.03
CA THR A 244 -3.66 -17.54 1.47
C THR A 244 -3.49 -17.54 -0.05
N LEU A 245 -3.82 -16.44 -0.74
CA LEU A 245 -3.77 -16.39 -2.20
C LEU A 245 -2.34 -16.16 -2.71
N PRO A 246 -1.86 -16.97 -3.68
CA PRO A 246 -0.47 -16.88 -4.17
C PRO A 246 -0.05 -15.52 -4.73
N GLN A 247 -1.00 -14.74 -5.26
CA GLN A 247 -0.73 -13.41 -5.81
C GLN A 247 -0.30 -12.38 -4.75
N PHE A 248 -0.63 -12.58 -3.48
CA PHE A 248 -0.23 -11.71 -2.37
C PHE A 248 1.00 -12.22 -1.62
N ARG A 249 1.72 -13.19 -2.20
CA ARG A 249 2.92 -13.78 -1.59
C ARG A 249 3.99 -12.75 -1.22
N HIS A 250 4.15 -11.69 -2.01
CA HIS A 250 5.15 -10.64 -1.78
C HIS A 250 4.56 -9.37 -1.17
N THR A 251 3.28 -9.41 -0.78
CA THR A 251 2.60 -8.26 -0.17
C THR A 251 2.86 -8.23 1.33
N ASN A 252 3.27 -7.06 1.82
CA ASN A 252 3.36 -6.77 3.25
C ASN A 252 1.98 -6.32 3.75
N TRP A 253 1.32 -7.18 4.53
CA TRP A 253 0.02 -6.85 5.11
C TRP A 253 0.21 -6.12 6.44
N VAL A 254 -0.53 -5.03 6.64
CA VAL A 254 -0.59 -4.31 7.92
C VAL A 254 -2.04 -4.21 8.34
N LEU A 255 -2.42 -4.98 9.36
CA LEU A 255 -3.78 -5.08 9.83
C LEU A 255 -3.90 -4.41 11.19
N SER A 256 -5.03 -3.75 11.44
CA SER A 256 -5.32 -3.20 12.76
C SER A 256 -6.75 -3.50 13.16
N LYS A 257 -6.99 -3.57 14.47
CA LYS A 257 -8.30 -3.89 15.09
C LYS A 257 -8.90 -5.23 14.65
N ILE A 258 -8.07 -6.18 14.22
CA ILE A 258 -8.54 -7.51 13.79
C ILE A 258 -9.11 -8.31 14.98
N SER A 259 -10.26 -8.96 14.79
CA SER A 259 -10.92 -9.75 15.84
C SER A 259 -11.26 -11.19 15.42
N TYR A 260 -10.93 -11.58 14.20
CA TYR A 260 -11.17 -12.91 13.63
C TYR A 260 -10.07 -13.29 12.63
N GLY A 261 -10.01 -14.56 12.20
CA GLY A 261 -9.15 -15.01 11.11
C GLY A 261 -7.64 -15.07 11.41
N LEU A 262 -7.20 -14.55 12.57
CA LEU A 262 -5.79 -14.64 13.01
C LEU A 262 -5.30 -16.07 13.20
N ASP A 263 -6.21 -17.02 13.38
CA ASP A 263 -5.88 -18.42 13.57
C ASP A 263 -5.33 -19.07 12.29
N ILE A 264 -5.70 -18.60 11.11
CA ILE A 264 -5.16 -19.11 9.85
C ILE A 264 -3.97 -18.33 9.29
N VAL A 265 -3.54 -17.26 9.98
CA VAL A 265 -2.35 -16.46 9.61
C VAL A 265 -1.10 -17.33 9.50
N SER A 266 -0.99 -18.38 10.32
CA SER A 266 0.10 -19.35 10.20
C SER A 266 0.19 -20.05 8.84
N PHE A 267 -0.91 -20.10 8.07
CA PHE A 267 -0.98 -20.69 6.74
C PHE A 267 -0.97 -19.64 5.61
N ALA A 268 -0.93 -18.35 5.93
CA ALA A 268 -0.91 -17.28 4.95
C ALA A 268 0.34 -17.35 4.07
N THR A 269 0.17 -17.06 2.78
CA THR A 269 1.22 -17.12 1.75
C THR A 269 2.16 -15.92 1.74
N SER A 270 1.72 -14.79 2.32
CA SER A 270 2.46 -13.53 2.38
C SER A 270 3.82 -13.66 3.05
N GLU A 271 4.80 -12.91 2.56
CA GLU A 271 6.16 -12.86 3.10
C GLU A 271 6.19 -12.21 4.49
N LYS A 272 5.39 -11.16 4.68
CA LYS A 272 5.28 -10.41 5.92
C LYS A 272 3.84 -10.02 6.23
N LEU A 273 3.46 -10.14 7.49
CA LEU A 273 2.21 -9.59 8.00
C LEU A 273 2.43 -9.02 9.39
N THR A 274 1.95 -7.81 9.56
CA THR A 274 2.00 -7.05 10.80
C THR A 274 0.58 -6.81 11.27
N VAL A 275 0.27 -7.14 12.52
CA VAL A 275 -1.00 -6.80 13.17
C VAL A 275 -0.67 -5.83 14.28
N THR A 276 -1.26 -4.63 14.26
CA THR A 276 -0.89 -3.56 15.21
C THR A 276 -1.84 -3.48 16.41
N SER A 277 -3.00 -4.11 16.33
CA SER A 277 -3.98 -4.23 17.41
C SER A 277 -5.04 -5.26 17.06
N GLY A 278 -5.68 -5.86 18.07
CA GLY A 278 -6.73 -6.84 17.85
C GLY A 278 -7.04 -7.74 19.05
N HIS A 279 -7.75 -8.83 18.77
CA HIS A 279 -8.28 -9.80 19.73
C HIS A 279 -8.02 -11.22 19.23
N SER A 280 -7.34 -12.07 20.01
CA SER A 280 -7.13 -13.48 19.68
C SER A 280 -6.56 -14.28 20.85
N SER A 281 -6.88 -15.57 20.89
CA SER A 281 -6.24 -16.52 21.82
C SER A 281 -4.81 -16.87 21.38
N LEU A 282 -3.82 -16.53 22.21
CA LEU A 282 -2.40 -16.81 22.01
C LEU A 282 -2.13 -18.30 21.85
N ILE A 283 -2.72 -19.14 22.70
CA ILE A 283 -2.51 -20.59 22.67
C ILE A 283 -2.99 -21.17 21.34
N ARG A 284 -4.12 -20.69 20.83
CA ARG A 284 -4.62 -21.10 19.50
C ARG A 284 -3.67 -20.68 18.38
N ILE A 285 -3.15 -19.46 18.44
CA ILE A 285 -2.16 -18.96 17.47
C ILE A 285 -0.90 -19.86 17.49
N ILE A 286 -0.30 -20.09 18.66
CA ILE A 286 0.89 -20.93 18.81
C ILE A 286 0.64 -22.33 18.28
N LYS A 287 -0.47 -22.96 18.69
CA LYS A 287 -0.87 -24.29 18.22
C LYS A 287 -0.96 -24.38 16.69
N ASN A 288 -1.46 -23.34 16.03
CA ASN A 288 -1.57 -23.33 14.58
C ASN A 288 -0.20 -23.11 13.91
N PHE A 289 0.65 -22.22 14.45
CA PHE A 289 2.04 -22.07 13.98
C PHE A 289 2.86 -23.35 14.12
N MET A 290 2.62 -24.15 15.16
CA MET A 290 3.25 -25.46 15.34
C MET A 290 2.79 -26.50 14.30
N LYS A 291 1.61 -26.32 13.69
CA LYS A 291 1.07 -27.20 12.64
C LYS A 291 1.38 -26.73 11.22
N ALA A 292 1.67 -25.45 11.06
CA ALA A 292 1.89 -24.85 9.75
C ALA A 292 3.22 -25.31 9.11
N PRO A 293 3.28 -25.37 7.76
CA PRO A 293 4.50 -25.72 7.05
C PRO A 293 5.59 -24.67 7.29
N VAL A 294 6.84 -25.14 7.28
CA VAL A 294 8.11 -24.42 7.54
C VAL A 294 8.08 -22.90 7.28
N HIS A 295 8.43 -22.11 8.31
CA HIS A 295 8.31 -20.65 8.32
C HIS A 295 9.54 -19.92 7.77
N LYS A 296 9.52 -19.50 6.50
CA LYS A 296 10.47 -18.51 5.94
C LYS A 296 9.91 -17.07 5.93
N ARG A 297 8.93 -16.80 6.80
CA ARG A 297 8.07 -15.61 6.76
C ARG A 297 8.12 -14.86 8.07
N GLU A 298 7.90 -13.55 8.03
CA GLU A 298 7.96 -12.68 9.20
C GLU A 298 6.54 -12.30 9.65
N TRP A 299 6.17 -12.73 10.84
CA TRP A 299 4.89 -12.37 11.45
C TRP A 299 5.15 -11.49 12.67
N THR A 300 4.49 -10.34 12.74
CA THR A 300 4.59 -9.43 13.88
C THR A 300 3.18 -9.09 14.36
N LEU A 301 2.78 -9.61 15.51
CA LEU A 301 1.49 -9.35 16.14
C LEU A 301 1.73 -8.50 17.38
N GLU A 302 1.20 -7.28 17.40
CA GLU A 302 1.40 -6.31 18.46
C GLU A 302 0.06 -5.94 19.07
N ARG A 303 0.08 -5.69 20.39
CA ARG A 303 -1.04 -5.15 21.17
C ARG A 303 -2.32 -5.98 20.96
N LEU A 304 -2.17 -7.30 20.92
CA LEU A 304 -3.31 -8.22 20.89
C LEU A 304 -3.81 -8.44 22.31
N ASN A 305 -5.12 -8.36 22.49
CA ASN A 305 -5.78 -8.84 23.70
C ASN A 305 -5.94 -10.36 23.60
N ASN A 306 -5.61 -11.06 24.68
CA ASN A 306 -5.79 -12.50 24.81
C ASN A 306 -7.21 -12.79 25.28
N ASP A 307 -8.12 -12.94 24.33
CA ASP A 307 -9.50 -13.31 24.58
C ASP A 307 -10.00 -14.35 23.57
N HIS A 308 -10.97 -15.13 24.00
CA HIS A 308 -11.73 -16.03 23.14
C HIS A 308 -13.20 -15.65 23.22
N ASN A 309 -13.79 -15.23 22.09
CA ASN A 309 -15.20 -14.80 22.02
C ASN A 309 -15.58 -13.78 23.12
N CYS A 310 -14.72 -12.78 23.36
CA CYS A 310 -14.89 -11.77 24.41
C CYS A 310 -14.83 -12.30 25.86
N GLY A 311 -14.34 -13.53 26.07
CA GLY A 311 -13.99 -14.08 27.38
C GLY A 311 -12.52 -13.84 27.70
N TYR A 312 -12.24 -13.37 28.91
CA TYR A 312 -10.89 -13.18 29.43
C TYR A 312 -10.14 -14.51 29.52
N GLU A 313 -9.05 -14.66 28.77
CA GLU A 313 -8.12 -15.78 28.87
C GLU A 313 -6.77 -15.21 29.34
N PRO A 314 -6.36 -15.34 30.62
CA PRO A 314 -4.98 -15.04 30.99
C PRO A 314 -4.04 -16.06 30.33
N TRP A 315 -2.77 -15.69 30.15
CA TRP A 315 -1.76 -16.62 29.62
C TRP A 315 -0.42 -16.53 30.37
N SER A 316 0.26 -17.67 30.45
CA SER A 316 1.61 -17.79 31.01
C SER A 316 2.65 -18.28 30.00
N PHE A 317 3.92 -17.95 30.25
CA PHE A 317 5.02 -18.50 29.43
C PHE A 317 5.13 -20.03 29.55
N GLU A 318 4.68 -20.61 30.66
CA GLU A 318 4.67 -22.05 30.88
C GLU A 318 3.63 -22.74 30.00
N GLU A 319 2.42 -22.17 29.90
CA GLU A 319 1.36 -22.68 29.03
C GLU A 319 1.77 -22.68 27.55
N VAL A 320 2.42 -21.60 27.11
CA VAL A 320 2.96 -21.50 25.74
C VAL A 320 4.05 -22.54 25.51
N GLU A 321 4.96 -22.72 26.48
CA GLU A 321 6.02 -23.72 26.39
C GLU A 321 5.47 -25.16 26.36
N ASP A 322 4.43 -25.44 27.15
CA ASP A 322 3.74 -26.72 27.14
C ASP A 322 3.05 -26.99 25.81
N GLU A 323 2.45 -25.98 25.16
CA GLU A 323 1.87 -26.16 23.83
C GLU A 323 2.93 -26.43 22.76
N ILE A 324 4.08 -25.75 22.82
CA ILE A 324 5.23 -26.06 21.95
C ILE A 324 5.70 -27.49 22.21
N ARG A 325 5.82 -27.92 23.47
CA ARG A 325 6.25 -29.27 23.84
C ARG A 325 5.29 -30.35 23.32
N LYS A 326 3.98 -30.14 23.41
CA LYS A 326 2.95 -31.07 22.91
C LYS A 326 3.04 -31.30 21.40
N SER A 327 3.57 -30.35 20.63
CA SER A 327 3.74 -30.52 19.19
C SER A 327 4.82 -31.56 18.82
N GLY A 328 5.65 -31.98 19.78
CA GLY A 328 6.72 -32.96 19.57
C GLY A 328 7.94 -32.42 18.84
N VAL A 329 7.98 -31.11 18.53
CA VAL A 329 9.17 -30.50 17.92
C VAL A 329 10.32 -30.39 18.91
N ARG A 330 11.55 -30.42 18.39
CA ARG A 330 12.71 -30.04 19.18
C ARG A 330 12.74 -28.51 19.31
N TYR A 331 12.80 -28.00 20.52
CA TYR A 331 12.93 -26.56 20.78
C TYR A 331 13.97 -26.26 21.85
N LYS A 332 14.40 -25.00 21.93
CA LYS A 332 15.25 -24.46 23.00
C LYS A 332 14.78 -23.06 23.37
N CYS A 333 14.67 -22.75 24.66
CA CYS A 333 14.59 -21.36 25.12
C CYS A 333 15.98 -20.72 25.00
N VAL A 334 16.11 -19.68 24.16
CA VAL A 334 17.42 -19.10 23.81
C VAL A 334 17.66 -17.78 24.52
N GLU A 335 16.60 -17.05 24.86
CA GLU A 335 16.71 -15.74 25.47
C GLU A 335 15.53 -15.48 26.40
N THR A 336 15.81 -14.88 27.55
CA THR A 336 14.79 -14.35 28.46
C THR A 336 15.29 -12.99 28.91
N ILE A 337 14.60 -11.93 28.47
CA ILE A 337 14.97 -10.55 28.78
C ILE A 337 13.99 -10.02 29.82
N TYR A 338 14.56 -9.46 30.88
CA TYR A 338 13.86 -8.63 31.86
C TYR A 338 14.32 -7.20 31.65
N GLY A 339 13.57 -6.43 30.87
CA GLY A 339 13.85 -5.04 30.55
C GLY A 339 13.14 -4.11 31.51
N PHE A 340 13.87 -3.17 32.12
CA PHE A 340 13.26 -2.02 32.78
C PHE A 340 13.03 -0.94 31.71
N VAL A 341 11.77 -0.62 31.43
CA VAL A 341 11.43 0.51 30.55
C VAL A 341 11.35 1.76 31.43
N ASP A 342 12.17 2.75 31.07
CA ASP A 342 12.35 4.01 31.80
C ASP A 342 11.03 4.79 31.98
N ARG A 343 11.00 5.67 32.99
CA ARG A 343 9.80 6.34 33.54
C ARG A 343 8.85 6.85 32.46
N GLY A 344 7.69 6.21 32.34
CA GLY A 344 6.54 6.84 31.67
C GLY A 344 6.08 8.08 32.44
N PHE A 345 5.31 8.95 31.76
CA PHE A 345 4.75 10.23 32.26
C PHE A 345 3.99 10.15 33.61
N GLU A 346 3.72 8.96 34.14
CA GLU A 346 3.00 8.70 35.39
C GLU A 346 3.88 8.17 36.54
N GLY A 347 5.21 8.09 36.38
CA GLY A 347 6.11 7.76 37.49
C GLY A 347 6.13 6.30 37.97
N SER A 348 5.47 5.37 37.26
CA SER A 348 5.57 3.92 37.52
C SER A 348 6.72 3.28 36.71
N LEU A 349 7.51 2.42 37.38
CA LEU A 349 8.46 1.51 36.74
C LEU A 349 7.68 0.48 35.93
N ARG A 350 7.97 0.36 34.63
CA ARG A 350 7.35 -0.63 33.75
C ARG A 350 8.35 -1.73 33.46
N ILE A 351 7.93 -2.97 33.65
CA ILE A 351 8.75 -4.15 33.37
C ILE A 351 8.26 -4.75 32.06
N GLU A 352 9.18 -4.93 31.12
CA GLU A 352 8.95 -5.68 29.90
C GLU A 352 9.65 -7.05 30.04
N ILE A 353 8.86 -8.12 29.90
CA ILE A 353 9.37 -9.49 29.93
C ILE A 353 9.22 -10.07 28.54
N SER A 354 10.31 -10.60 27.99
CA SER A 354 10.27 -11.33 26.73
C SER A 354 10.97 -12.68 26.82
N LYS A 355 10.44 -13.67 26.11
CA LYS A 355 11.00 -15.02 26.01
C LYS A 355 11.07 -15.42 24.54
N THR A 356 12.22 -15.94 24.12
CA THR A 356 12.45 -16.40 22.74
C THR A 356 12.64 -17.91 22.73
N PHE A 357 11.74 -18.61 22.06
CA PHE A 357 11.82 -20.04 21.79
C PHE A 357 12.34 -20.27 20.37
N ARG A 358 13.44 -21.00 20.24
CA ARG A 358 13.97 -21.43 18.94
C ARG A 358 13.47 -22.83 18.63
N ILE A 359 12.81 -22.97 17.49
CA ILE A 359 12.21 -24.22 17.01
C ILE A 359 13.11 -24.81 15.93
N PHE A 360 13.45 -26.10 16.08
CA PHE A 360 14.24 -26.84 15.12
C PHE A 360 13.32 -27.76 14.32
N SER A 361 13.03 -27.38 13.07
CA SER A 361 12.36 -28.26 12.11
C SER A 361 13.38 -28.97 11.21
N GLN A 362 12.96 -29.99 10.47
CA GLN A 362 13.85 -30.78 9.61
C GLN A 362 14.53 -29.94 8.52
N GLU A 363 13.85 -28.90 8.02
CA GLU A 363 14.32 -28.10 6.88
C GLU A 363 14.79 -26.68 7.28
N LEU A 364 14.35 -26.17 8.44
CA LEU A 364 14.62 -24.80 8.86
C LEU A 364 14.61 -24.65 10.39
N THR A 365 15.40 -23.72 10.89
CA THR A 365 15.29 -23.22 12.27
C THR A 365 14.63 -21.85 12.26
N TRP A 366 13.67 -21.63 13.16
CA TRP A 366 12.90 -20.39 13.27
C TRP A 366 12.65 -20.06 14.74
N ASN A 367 12.17 -18.85 15.03
CA ASN A 367 11.99 -18.37 16.40
C ASN A 367 10.55 -17.90 16.65
N ILE A 368 10.10 -18.13 17.87
CA ILE A 368 8.90 -17.53 18.47
C ILE A 368 9.41 -16.59 19.55
N LYS A 369 9.23 -15.28 19.37
CA LYS A 369 9.53 -14.29 20.39
C LYS A 369 8.24 -13.72 20.94
N LEU A 370 8.03 -13.90 22.24
CA LEU A 370 6.82 -13.50 22.92
C LEU A 370 7.16 -12.40 23.92
N PHE A 371 6.36 -11.34 23.94
CA PHE A 371 6.52 -10.20 24.83
C PHE A 371 5.25 -9.98 25.63
N ARG A 372 5.45 -9.60 26.89
CA ARG A 372 4.38 -9.10 27.74
C ARG A 372 4.36 -7.58 27.71
N PRO A 373 3.23 -6.96 27.31
CA PRO A 373 3.09 -5.52 27.36
C PRO A 373 3.03 -5.05 28.83
N ASN A 374 3.95 -4.16 29.23
CA ASN A 374 3.94 -3.33 30.45
C ASN A 374 3.22 -3.91 31.68
N THR A 375 3.90 -4.71 32.50
CA THR A 375 3.38 -5.11 33.82
C THR A 375 3.82 -4.13 34.91
N ARG A 376 2.96 -3.90 35.92
CA ARG A 376 3.24 -3.00 37.06
C ARG A 376 4.07 -3.68 38.16
N THR A 377 4.02 -5.01 38.26
CA THR A 377 4.79 -5.80 39.22
C THR A 377 5.27 -7.12 38.59
N LEU A 378 6.21 -7.80 39.26
CA LEU A 378 6.64 -9.17 38.93
C LEU A 378 5.63 -10.22 39.44
N ASP A 379 4.70 -9.87 40.32
CA ASP A 379 3.73 -10.83 40.86
C ASP A 379 2.42 -10.87 40.04
N ASP A 380 2.11 -9.82 39.28
CA ASP A 380 1.04 -9.80 38.24
C ASP A 380 1.40 -10.64 36.99
N ILE A 381 2.42 -11.50 37.09
CA ILE A 381 2.96 -12.33 36.00
C ILE A 381 1.98 -13.43 35.57
N GLU A 382 1.01 -13.82 36.38
CA GLU A 382 0.12 -14.93 36.02
C GLU A 382 -1.06 -14.51 35.13
N GLU A 383 -1.39 -13.21 35.08
CA GLU A 383 -2.59 -12.70 34.42
C GLU A 383 -2.26 -11.56 33.44
N CYS A 384 -1.77 -11.92 32.25
CA CYS A 384 -1.48 -10.94 31.19
C CYS A 384 -2.63 -10.89 30.16
N PRO A 385 -3.47 -9.84 30.14
CA PRO A 385 -4.59 -9.73 29.20
C PRO A 385 -4.18 -9.50 27.76
N GLY A 386 -2.91 -9.22 27.47
CA GLY A 386 -2.43 -8.98 26.11
C GLY A 386 -1.03 -9.51 25.86
N PHE A 387 -0.63 -9.53 24.60
CA PHE A 387 0.67 -10.03 24.17
C PHE A 387 1.17 -9.34 22.90
N ASN A 388 2.49 -9.37 22.70
CA ASN A 388 3.09 -9.22 21.37
C ASN A 388 3.80 -10.52 21.00
N LEU A 389 3.69 -10.92 19.74
CA LEU A 389 4.27 -12.15 19.19
C LEU A 389 5.03 -11.82 17.91
N SER A 390 6.28 -12.26 17.81
CA SER A 390 7.06 -12.21 16.58
C SER A 390 7.51 -13.61 16.17
N ILE A 391 7.39 -13.93 14.89
CA ILE A 391 7.83 -15.21 14.32
C ILE A 391 8.74 -14.91 13.12
N PHE A 392 9.97 -15.45 13.13
CA PHE A 392 11.02 -15.13 12.15
C PHE A 392 12.15 -16.18 12.08
#